data_AF-A0A7Y5HYR9-F1
#
_entry.id   AF-A0A7Y5HYR9-F1
#
_cell.length_a   1.000
_cell.length_b   1.000
_cell.length_c   1.000
_cell.angle_alpha   90.00
_cell.angle_beta   90.00
_cell.angle_gamma   90.00
#
_symmetry.space_group_name_H-M   'P 1'
#
loop_
_entity.id
_entity.type
_entity.pdbx_description
1 polymer ?
#
loop_
_entity_poly.entity_id
_entity_poly.type
_entity_poly.pdbx_seq_one_letter_code
_entity_poly.pdbx_strand_id
1 'polypeptide(L)'
;MGRAAATLAATRPNRLARTLGQLDRVPAVARPWARNLVLRRAVPFTGTAGLQYVALTPQRVEVAVANQRRVQNHIHGVHAAAMTLLAETATGMVVGMNVRDDCLPLAKELKVAFK
;
A
#
# COMPACT_ATOMS: atom_id res chain seq x y z
N MET A 1 2.48 -40.73 12.72
CA MET A 1 1.50 -40.01 11.88
C MET A 1 2.08 -38.65 11.53
N GLY A 2 2.67 -38.54 10.34
CA GLY A 2 3.34 -37.34 9.86
C GLY A 2 2.34 -36.27 9.43
N ARG A 3 2.49 -35.05 9.94
CA ARG A 3 1.83 -33.87 9.39
C ARG A 3 2.46 -33.59 8.03
N ALA A 4 1.71 -33.84 6.96
CA ALA A 4 2.06 -33.37 5.64
C ALA A 4 2.16 -31.83 5.70
N ALA A 5 3.37 -31.32 5.55
CA ALA A 5 3.61 -29.92 5.26
C ALA A 5 2.88 -29.63 3.95
N ALA A 6 1.81 -28.83 4.03
CA ALA A 6 1.14 -28.33 2.85
C ALA A 6 2.19 -27.59 2.02
N THR A 7 2.60 -28.20 0.91
CA THR A 7 3.42 -27.56 -0.10
C THR A 7 2.70 -26.27 -0.47
N LEU A 8 3.33 -25.12 -0.20
CA LEU A 8 2.88 -23.82 -0.70
C LEU A 8 2.88 -23.92 -2.22
N ALA A 9 1.78 -24.40 -2.80
CA ALA A 9 1.52 -24.26 -4.21
C ALA A 9 1.74 -22.77 -4.51
N ALA A 10 2.61 -22.46 -5.46
CA ALA A 10 2.88 -21.10 -5.86
C ALA A 10 1.55 -20.48 -6.33
N THR A 11 0.84 -19.83 -5.40
CA THR A 11 -0.48 -19.29 -5.66
C THR A 11 -0.30 -18.24 -6.73
N ARG A 12 -1.01 -18.40 -7.85
CA ARG A 12 -0.98 -17.44 -8.95
C ARG A 12 -1.15 -16.03 -8.35
N PRO A 13 -0.25 -15.07 -8.67
CA PRO A 13 -0.35 -13.72 -8.13
C PRO A 13 -1.73 -13.16 -8.42
N ASN A 14 -2.36 -12.50 -7.44
CA ASN A 14 -3.72 -11.96 -7.58
C ASN A 14 -3.76 -10.76 -8.53
N ARG A 15 -4.95 -10.22 -8.81
CA ARG A 15 -5.15 -9.13 -9.78
C ARG A 15 -4.31 -7.91 -9.44
N LEU A 16 -4.28 -7.50 -8.18
CA LEU A 16 -3.49 -6.35 -7.74
C LEU A 16 -1.99 -6.58 -7.97
N ALA A 17 -1.47 -7.73 -7.54
CA ALA A 17 -0.07 -8.10 -7.73
C ALA A 17 0.31 -8.19 -9.22
N ARG A 18 -0.58 -8.72 -10.07
CA ARG A 18 -0.38 -8.76 -11.54
C ARG A 18 -0.34 -7.36 -12.14
N THR A 19 -1.26 -6.48 -11.75
CA THR A 19 -1.29 -5.09 -12.24
C THR A 19 -0.03 -4.33 -11.81
N LEU A 20 0.42 -4.52 -10.57
CA LEU A 20 1.66 -3.91 -10.09
C LEU A 20 2.90 -4.49 -10.79
N GLY A 21 2.94 -5.79 -11.07
CA GLY A 21 4.01 -6.41 -11.84
C GLY A 21 4.12 -5.88 -13.29
N GLN A 22 3.05 -5.32 -13.86
CA GLN A 22 3.15 -4.63 -15.16
C GLN A 22 3.94 -3.32 -15.07
N LEU A 23 4.02 -2.69 -13.89
CA LEU A 23 4.83 -1.49 -13.68
C LEU A 23 6.33 -1.77 -13.78
N ASP A 24 6.76 -3.03 -13.65
CA ASP A 24 8.17 -3.41 -13.83
C ASP A 24 8.64 -3.22 -15.28
N ARG A 25 7.71 -3.18 -16.24
CA ARG A 25 8.00 -2.86 -17.65
C ARG A 25 8.35 -1.39 -17.87
N VAL A 26 8.03 -0.52 -16.91
CA VAL A 26 8.43 0.89 -16.94
C VAL A 26 9.91 0.97 -16.57
N PRO A 27 10.73 1.77 -17.28
CA PRO A 27 12.13 2.00 -16.93
C PRO A 27 12.26 2.41 -15.47
N ALA A 28 13.30 1.91 -14.79
CA ALA A 28 13.47 2.08 -13.34
C ALA A 28 13.37 3.55 -12.88
N VAL A 29 13.85 4.50 -13.70
CA VAL A 29 13.81 5.94 -13.42
C VAL A 29 12.37 6.49 -13.39
N ALA A 30 11.48 5.98 -14.25
CA ALA A 30 10.09 6.44 -14.34
C ALA A 30 9.13 5.60 -13.47
N ARG A 31 9.57 4.45 -12.95
CA ARG A 31 8.74 3.51 -12.19
C ARG A 31 8.11 4.11 -10.92
N PRO A 32 8.80 4.93 -10.09
CA PRO A 32 8.19 5.56 -8.93
C PRO A 32 7.06 6.53 -9.30
N TRP A 33 7.25 7.32 -10.38
CA TRP A 33 6.24 8.25 -10.87
C TRP A 33 5.02 7.51 -11.43
N ALA A 34 5.24 6.49 -12.27
CA ALA A 34 4.16 5.69 -12.85
C ALA A 34 3.34 4.97 -11.76
N ARG A 35 4.02 4.39 -10.76
CA ARG A 35 3.38 3.76 -9.59
C ARG A 35 2.51 4.74 -8.81
N ASN A 36 3.05 5.92 -8.49
CA ASN A 36 2.27 6.96 -7.81
C ASN A 36 1.05 7.40 -8.64
N LEU A 37 1.19 7.57 -9.96
CA LEU A 37 0.08 8.00 -10.82
C LEU A 37 -1.06 6.96 -10.83
N VAL A 38 -0.72 5.68 -10.99
CA VAL A 38 -1.71 4.59 -11.04
C VAL A 38 -2.45 4.46 -9.70
N LEU A 39 -1.73 4.53 -8.58
CA LEU A 39 -2.32 4.31 -7.27
C LEU A 39 -3.11 5.52 -6.76
N ARG A 40 -2.70 6.74 -7.10
CA ARG A 40 -3.49 7.94 -6.83
C ARG A 40 -4.83 7.94 -7.57
N ARG A 41 -4.88 7.35 -8.77
CA ARG A 41 -6.14 7.15 -9.50
C ARG A 41 -7.03 6.10 -8.87
N ALA A 42 -6.43 5.03 -8.33
CA ALA A 42 -7.17 3.97 -7.66
C ALA A 42 -7.69 4.38 -6.26
N VAL A 43 -6.95 5.22 -5.54
CA VAL A 43 -7.32 5.69 -4.20
C VAL A 43 -7.17 7.23 -4.12
N PRO A 44 -8.20 7.99 -4.54
CA PRO A 44 -8.12 9.46 -4.67
C PRO A 44 -7.63 10.19 -3.41
N PHE A 45 -7.98 9.67 -2.23
CA PHE A 45 -7.61 10.27 -0.95
C PHE A 45 -6.09 10.25 -0.69
N THR A 46 -5.38 9.24 -1.20
CA THR A 46 -3.90 9.16 -1.12
C THR A 46 -3.22 10.25 -1.95
N GLY A 47 -3.84 10.66 -3.06
CA GLY A 47 -3.38 11.78 -3.88
C GLY A 47 -3.57 13.13 -3.18
N THR A 48 -4.68 13.28 -2.45
CA THR A 48 -4.97 14.49 -1.66
C THR A 48 -3.92 14.69 -0.57
N ALA A 49 -3.63 13.65 0.21
CA ALA A 49 -2.62 13.66 1.26
C ALA A 49 -1.17 13.67 0.73
N GLY A 50 -0.95 13.51 -0.58
CA GLY A 50 0.38 13.55 -1.17
C GLY A 50 1.25 12.34 -0.80
N LEU A 51 0.63 11.18 -0.53
CA LEU A 51 1.36 9.95 -0.23
C LEU A 51 2.24 9.52 -1.41
N GLN A 52 3.36 8.88 -1.07
CA GLN A 52 4.34 8.36 -2.00
C GLN A 52 4.56 6.87 -1.74
N TYR A 53 4.29 6.04 -2.74
CA TYR A 53 4.56 4.61 -2.66
C TYR A 53 6.04 4.38 -2.99
N VAL A 54 6.85 3.98 -2.01
CA VAL A 54 8.30 3.77 -2.14
C VAL A 54 8.59 2.32 -2.55
N ALA A 55 7.90 1.36 -1.96
CA ALA A 55 7.99 -0.06 -2.30
C ALA A 55 6.61 -0.71 -2.30
N LEU A 56 6.36 -1.60 -3.26
CA LEU A 56 5.14 -2.39 -3.36
C LEU A 56 5.48 -3.78 -3.87
N THR A 57 5.69 -4.70 -2.95
CA THR A 57 5.82 -6.13 -3.22
C THR A 57 4.88 -6.90 -2.31
N PRO A 58 4.55 -8.16 -2.63
CA PRO A 58 3.77 -9.00 -1.73
C PRO A 58 4.39 -9.13 -0.33
N GLN A 59 5.71 -9.00 -0.21
CA GLN A 59 6.43 -9.12 1.06
C GLN A 59 6.59 -7.79 1.81
N ARG A 60 6.54 -6.64 1.11
CA ARG A 60 6.84 -5.34 1.70
C ARG A 60 6.09 -4.22 0.98
N VAL A 61 5.38 -3.43 1.76
CA VAL A 61 4.84 -2.14 1.32
C VAL A 61 5.49 -1.03 2.14
N GLU A 62 5.97 -0.01 1.45
CA GLU A 62 6.49 1.21 2.06
C GLU A 62 5.79 2.42 1.44
N VAL A 63 5.23 3.25 2.30
CA VAL A 63 4.55 4.49 1.94
C VAL A 63 5.15 5.61 2.76
N ALA A 64 5.45 6.73 2.10
CA ALA A 64 6.00 7.93 2.70
C ALA A 64 5.03 9.11 2.57
N VAL A 65 5.08 10.02 3.54
CA VAL A 65 4.40 11.32 3.50
C VAL A 65 5.41 12.40 3.85
N ALA A 66 5.50 13.43 3.03
CA ALA A 66 6.34 14.60 3.32
C ALA A 66 5.56 15.58 4.19
N ASN A 67 6.22 16.22 5.16
CA ASN A 67 5.61 17.29 5.94
C ASN A 67 5.38 18.52 5.04
N GLN A 68 4.13 18.79 4.67
CA GLN A 68 3.72 19.88 3.79
C GLN A 68 2.40 20.47 4.26
N ARG A 69 2.13 21.74 3.90
CA ARG A 69 0.96 22.51 4.35
C ARG A 69 -0.37 21.74 4.30
N ARG A 70 -0.60 20.95 3.26
CA ARG A 70 -1.84 20.16 3.06
C ARG A 70 -2.07 19.04 4.07
N VAL A 71 -1.01 18.55 4.72
CA VAL A 71 -1.05 17.46 5.71
C VAL A 71 -0.53 17.91 7.07
N GLN A 72 -0.34 19.22 7.27
CA GLN A 72 0.11 19.76 8.54
C GLN A 72 -1.06 19.85 9.53
N ASN A 73 -0.75 19.65 10.80
CA ASN A 73 -1.61 20.04 11.91
C ASN A 73 -1.34 21.51 12.32
N HIS A 74 -2.04 21.98 13.35
CA HIS A 74 -1.91 23.35 13.87
C HIS A 74 -0.54 23.67 14.51
N ILE A 75 0.32 22.67 14.74
CA ILE A 75 1.70 22.85 15.21
C ILE A 75 2.74 22.64 14.09
N HIS A 76 2.32 22.64 12.83
CA HIS A 76 3.17 22.45 11.64
C HIS A 76 3.87 21.07 11.55
N GLY A 77 3.44 20.08 12.33
CA GLY A 77 3.83 18.67 12.18
C GLY A 77 2.87 17.92 11.26
N VAL A 78 3.19 16.67 10.90
CA VAL A 78 2.28 15.82 10.12
C VAL A 78 1.02 15.53 10.95
N HIS A 79 -0.15 15.74 10.36
CA HIS A 79 -1.43 15.53 11.02
C HIS A 79 -1.63 14.06 11.37
N ALA A 80 -2.19 13.79 12.56
CA ALA A 80 -2.57 12.45 13.01
C ALA A 80 -3.35 11.66 11.94
N ALA A 81 -4.40 12.26 11.36
CA ALA A 81 -5.15 11.69 10.25
C ALA A 81 -4.29 11.31 9.03
N ALA A 82 -3.26 12.10 8.68
CA ALA A 82 -2.38 11.78 7.56
C ALA A 82 -1.45 10.59 7.89
N MET A 83 -0.95 10.51 9.13
CA MET A 83 -0.17 9.36 9.61
C MET A 83 -1.02 8.09 9.65
N THR A 84 -2.26 8.18 10.14
CA THR A 84 -3.24 7.09 10.13
C THR A 84 -3.54 6.60 8.72
N LEU A 85 -3.82 7.53 7.79
CA LEU A 85 -4.07 7.19 6.38
C LEU A 85 -2.87 6.48 5.75
N LEU A 86 -1.65 6.94 6.02
CA LEU A 86 -0.43 6.30 5.53
C LEU A 86 -0.35 4.85 6.02
N ALA A 87 -0.58 4.62 7.32
CA ALA A 87 -0.53 3.28 7.92
C ALA A 87 -1.62 2.37 7.34
N GLU A 88 -2.88 2.84 7.28
CA GLU A 88 -4.01 2.10 6.70
C GLU A 88 -3.73 1.72 5.24
N THR A 89 -3.23 2.68 4.45
CA THR A 89 -2.91 2.46 3.03
C THR A 89 -1.82 1.40 2.87
N ALA A 90 -0.75 1.48 3.66
CA ALA A 90 0.35 0.51 3.59
C ALA A 90 -0.14 -0.91 3.94
N THR A 91 -0.92 -1.04 5.02
CA THR A 91 -1.50 -2.32 5.46
C THR A 91 -2.50 -2.87 4.43
N GLY A 92 -3.39 -2.03 3.90
CA GLY A 92 -4.38 -2.43 2.91
C GLY A 92 -3.73 -2.93 1.62
N MET A 93 -2.65 -2.30 1.16
CA MET A 93 -1.92 -2.72 -0.05
C MET A 93 -1.20 -4.06 0.14
N VAL A 94 -0.53 -4.27 1.28
CA VAL A 94 0.17 -5.55 1.51
C VAL A 94 -0.82 -6.70 1.65
N VAL A 95 -1.92 -6.49 2.38
CA VAL A 95 -3.00 -7.49 2.49
C VAL A 95 -3.63 -7.72 1.11
N GLY A 96 -3.92 -6.64 0.38
CA GLY A 96 -4.55 -6.68 -0.93
C GLY A 96 -3.74 -7.43 -1.98
N MET A 97 -2.41 -7.52 -1.87
CA MET A 97 -1.55 -8.32 -2.77
C MET A 97 -1.48 -9.81 -2.39
N ASN A 98 -1.98 -10.20 -1.20
CA ASN A 98 -1.85 -11.55 -0.66
C ASN A 98 -3.20 -12.27 -0.45
N VAL A 99 -4.32 -11.57 -0.64
CA VAL A 99 -5.67 -12.15 -0.57
C VAL A 99 -6.10 -12.69 -1.95
N ARG A 100 -6.92 -13.75 -1.97
CA ARG A 100 -7.43 -14.34 -3.21
C ARG A 100 -8.33 -13.37 -3.99
N ASP A 101 -8.41 -13.55 -5.31
CA ASP A 101 -9.21 -12.71 -6.21
C ASP A 101 -10.73 -12.79 -5.93
N ASP A 102 -11.22 -13.83 -5.26
CA ASP A 102 -12.62 -14.03 -4.87
C ASP A 102 -12.96 -13.51 -3.46
N CYS A 103 -12.01 -12.86 -2.78
CA CYS A 103 -12.20 -12.31 -1.44
C CYS A 103 -12.09 -10.78 -1.45
N LEU A 104 -12.92 -10.11 -0.64
CA LEU A 104 -12.87 -8.67 -0.43
C LEU A 104 -12.17 -8.35 0.91
N PRO A 105 -10.92 -7.83 0.90
CA PRO A 105 -10.27 -7.40 2.14
C PRO A 105 -10.96 -6.16 2.69
N LEU A 106 -11.36 -6.22 3.97
CA LEU A 106 -12.02 -5.11 4.68
C LEU A 106 -11.34 -4.84 6.01
N ALA A 107 -10.91 -3.59 6.23
CA ALA A 107 -10.48 -3.13 7.54
C ALA A 107 -11.69 -3.05 8.47
N LYS A 108 -11.69 -3.83 9.55
CA LYS A 108 -12.76 -3.81 10.57
C LYS A 108 -12.41 -2.95 11.77
N GLU A 109 -11.12 -2.81 12.04
CA GLU A 109 -10.60 -2.08 13.17
C GLU A 109 -9.22 -1.50 12.81
N LEU A 110 -8.94 -0.30 13.32
CA LEU A 110 -7.64 0.34 13.20
C LEU A 110 -7.32 1.03 14.52
N LYS A 111 -6.21 0.62 15.15
CA LYS A 111 -5.68 1.21 16.38
C LYS A 111 -4.36 1.91 16.07
N VAL A 112 -4.24 3.17 16.47
CA VAL A 112 -3.02 3.97 16.27
C VAL A 112 -2.62 4.58 17.60
N ALA A 113 -1.35 4.44 17.94
CA ALA A 113 -0.74 5.07 19.09
C ALA A 113 0.31 6.08 18.60
N PHE A 114 0.09 7.36 18.87
CA PHE A 114 1.05 8.43 18.59
C PHE A 114 2.04 8.53 19.75
N LYS A 115 3.33 8.66 19.42
CA LYS A 115 4.44 8.78 20.39
C LYS A 115 5.10 10.14 20.25
#